data_AF-A0A517MD08-F1
#
_entry.id   AF-A0A517MD08-F1
#
_cell.length_a   1.000
_cell.length_b   1.000
_cell.length_c   1.000
_cell.angle_alpha   90.00
_cell.angle_beta   90.00
_cell.angle_gamma   90.00
#
_symmetry.space_group_name_H-M   'P 1'
#
loop_
_entity.id
_entity.type
_entity.pdbx_description
1 polymer ?
#
loop_
_entity_poly.entity_id
_entity_poly.type
_entity_poly.pdbx_seq_one_letter_code
_entity_poly.pdbx_strand_id
1 'polypeptide(L)'
;MQTPLNDSGSSERAPDDAVADAVADVVVHGSGKDAFPVSKRSRLANRLKPFAQWGVMFGLAVVAGGYVASGLGTPAMPYPDRSAETESGLPLETQPVSVNQQTEGSIQATANAIDSEFQRHWAERDVQVAEPADWRTVCRRIALATVGAGLSIEELRSLEGVPVEDRVEVCLNRLLADERFEHYWGERLTRTFLGTAEGPLFVYRRQRFVSWVREQLHNNRRYDAVIRDMVTAGGIGNDQPQVNFLTVTMQEGEGGQPDPIALATRTTRAFLGMRIDCLQCHDDFLGTMEFGSSSDIRQGTQQDFHQLAAFYSPARFSGLQGIRDKANPYEYQYLDSDEVEEVPPMVPYARDLVDESLPPRKRLAAWMTHPENRQTARCVVNRIWALMTGKPLVDPVDDIPLHGPFPPALESLADDFIANDWDLRRLIRVIVATRVFQLDSRADFPVTERNEQAWALFPVTRLRPEQVAGCVIQASRVKTVDAEGSFIVELQKLLESNEFVKRYGDNGVDEFDLDAVTITQRLLMLNGKLVDEHVSENPILNACTQITMFATSNEKAVEAAYLASLNRLPSAAEKSLFVKRLEENSKRQAMEDMFWVLLNSSELGWNH
;
A
#
# COMPACT_ATOMS: atom_id res chain seq x y z
N MET A 1 62.54 23.09 14.50
CA MET A 1 62.53 22.36 15.79
C MET A 1 61.50 21.25 15.62
N GLN A 2 61.85 20.03 15.21
CA GLN A 2 62.68 19.00 15.86
C GLN A 2 62.03 18.43 17.14
N THR A 3 61.41 17.25 16.97
CA THR A 3 61.51 15.95 17.69
C THR A 3 62.50 15.83 18.87
N PRO A 4 62.41 14.82 19.80
CA PRO A 4 62.21 13.35 19.55
C PRO A 4 61.28 12.56 20.54
N LEU A 5 60.69 11.41 20.18
CA LEU A 5 61.12 9.97 20.18
C LEU A 5 61.28 9.24 21.54
N ASN A 6 60.54 8.12 21.68
CA ASN A 6 60.98 6.72 21.96
C ASN A 6 59.71 5.89 22.28
N ASP A 7 59.36 4.74 21.67
CA ASP A 7 60.01 3.73 20.82
C ASP A 7 60.80 2.60 21.52
N SER A 8 60.11 1.45 21.67
CA SER A 8 60.58 0.04 21.66
C SER A 8 59.32 -0.84 21.81
N GLY A 9 58.96 -1.80 20.96
CA GLY A 9 59.81 -2.84 20.34
C GLY A 9 59.92 -4.03 21.32
N SER A 10 59.64 -5.29 20.97
CA SER A 10 59.27 -5.92 19.68
C SER A 10 59.01 -7.42 19.87
N SER A 11 58.21 -8.06 18.98
CA SER A 11 58.28 -9.50 18.60
C SER A 11 57.93 -10.54 19.70
N GLU A 12 57.64 -11.84 19.46
CA GLU A 12 57.16 -12.62 18.29
C GLU A 12 56.63 -13.99 18.81
N ARG A 13 55.91 -14.74 17.96
CA ARG A 13 55.69 -16.22 18.01
C ARG A 13 54.77 -16.87 19.06
N ALA A 14 53.80 -17.62 18.55
CA ALA A 14 53.29 -18.87 19.15
C ALA A 14 54.29 -20.04 18.92
N PRO A 15 54.12 -21.20 19.58
CA PRO A 15 53.38 -22.29 18.91
C PRO A 15 52.53 -23.18 19.84
N ASP A 16 51.93 -24.21 19.24
CA ASP A 16 50.88 -25.10 19.73
C ASP A 16 51.28 -26.23 20.73
N ASP A 17 50.24 -26.95 21.17
CA ASP A 17 50.17 -28.39 21.49
C ASP A 17 50.55 -28.97 22.89
N ALA A 18 49.47 -29.27 23.63
CA ALA A 18 49.01 -30.64 23.95
C ALA A 18 49.39 -31.36 25.28
N VAL A 19 48.58 -32.41 25.57
CA VAL A 19 48.68 -33.47 26.61
C VAL A 19 48.29 -33.01 28.04
N ALA A 20 47.14 -33.38 28.63
CA ALA A 20 46.64 -34.71 29.08
C ALA A 20 47.46 -35.30 30.27
N ASP A 21 46.96 -36.12 31.20
CA ASP A 21 45.74 -36.96 31.23
C ASP A 21 45.40 -37.50 32.66
N ALA A 22 44.29 -38.25 32.77
CA ALA A 22 43.97 -39.28 33.80
C ALA A 22 43.60 -38.82 35.24
N VAL A 23 42.86 -39.57 36.09
CA VAL A 23 42.72 -41.04 36.32
C VAL A 23 41.26 -41.34 36.78
N ALA A 24 40.45 -42.19 36.10
CA ALA A 24 40.30 -43.68 36.18
C ALA A 24 39.46 -44.20 37.40
N ASP A 25 38.89 -45.42 37.46
CA ASP A 25 38.98 -46.61 36.59
C ASP A 25 37.81 -47.65 36.84
N VAL A 26 37.91 -48.84 36.21
CA VAL A 26 37.30 -50.18 36.49
C VAL A 26 36.40 -50.78 35.36
N VAL A 27 37.04 -51.11 34.23
CA VAL A 27 37.30 -52.49 33.67
C VAL A 27 36.35 -53.63 34.15
N VAL A 28 35.81 -54.56 33.32
CA VAL A 28 36.47 -55.69 32.61
C VAL A 28 35.64 -56.24 31.42
N HIS A 29 36.35 -56.54 30.29
CA HIS A 29 36.09 -57.40 29.10
C HIS A 29 34.64 -57.83 28.71
N GLY A 30 34.18 -57.92 27.45
CA GLY A 30 34.81 -58.04 26.11
C GLY A 30 34.03 -59.11 25.29
N SER A 31 34.04 -59.25 23.95
CA SER A 31 34.64 -58.53 22.81
C SER A 31 34.03 -59.08 21.48
N GLY A 32 34.12 -58.39 20.33
CA GLY A 32 33.79 -59.03 19.02
C GLY A 32 33.24 -58.19 17.83
N LYS A 33 34.16 -57.63 17.03
CA LYS A 33 34.19 -57.58 15.54
C LYS A 33 33.08 -56.98 14.64
N ASP A 34 33.52 -55.98 13.86
CA ASP A 34 33.52 -55.90 12.37
C ASP A 34 32.22 -55.76 11.53
N ALA A 35 31.78 -54.50 11.39
CA ALA A 35 31.57 -53.70 10.15
C ALA A 35 31.17 -54.28 8.74
N PHE A 36 30.30 -53.50 8.06
CA PHE A 36 30.15 -53.30 6.58
C PHE A 36 29.44 -54.43 5.73
N PRO A 37 29.10 -54.26 4.41
CA PRO A 37 27.78 -53.71 4.00
C PRO A 37 27.10 -54.31 2.71
N VAL A 38 25.92 -53.78 2.34
CA VAL A 38 25.43 -53.50 0.94
C VAL A 38 25.39 -54.62 -0.15
N SER A 39 24.14 -54.94 -0.61
CA SER A 39 23.67 -55.00 -2.03
C SER A 39 23.05 -56.28 -2.67
N LYS A 40 22.01 -55.99 -3.49
CA LYS A 40 21.64 -56.54 -4.84
C LYS A 40 20.99 -57.94 -5.03
N ARG A 41 19.78 -57.87 -5.62
CA ARG A 41 19.15 -58.82 -6.61
C ARG A 41 18.74 -60.21 -6.05
N SER A 42 17.63 -60.87 -6.45
CA SER A 42 16.69 -60.71 -7.59
C SER A 42 15.36 -61.49 -7.39
N ARG A 43 14.32 -61.17 -8.20
CA ARG A 43 13.20 -62.02 -8.73
C ARG A 43 12.66 -63.17 -7.83
N LEU A 44 11.36 -63.28 -7.52
CA LEU A 44 10.31 -63.70 -8.46
C LEU A 44 8.88 -63.60 -7.86
N ALA A 45 7.90 -63.52 -8.77
CA ALA A 45 6.44 -63.61 -8.66
C ALA A 45 5.78 -64.20 -7.38
N ASN A 46 4.70 -63.54 -6.92
CA ASN A 46 3.36 -64.10 -7.19
C ASN A 46 2.21 -63.06 -7.19
N ARG A 47 1.10 -63.43 -7.83
CA ARG A 47 -0.11 -62.60 -8.03
C ARG A 47 -1.06 -62.64 -6.83
N LEU A 48 -1.77 -61.54 -6.55
CA LEU A 48 -3.21 -61.47 -6.27
C LEU A 48 -3.68 -59.99 -6.18
N LYS A 49 -4.86 -59.67 -6.75
CA LYS A 49 -5.49 -58.32 -6.68
C LYS A 49 -6.43 -58.22 -5.47
N PRO A 50 -6.69 -57.01 -4.96
CA PRO A 50 -8.03 -56.41 -5.13
C PRO A 50 -7.93 -54.92 -5.58
N PHE A 51 -8.87 -54.28 -6.28
CA PHE A 51 -10.33 -54.19 -6.08
C PHE A 51 -10.75 -53.65 -4.70
N ALA A 52 -10.23 -52.48 -4.32
CA ALA A 52 -10.66 -51.74 -3.12
C ALA A 52 -10.60 -50.19 -3.24
N GLN A 53 -10.51 -49.63 -4.45
CA GLN A 53 -10.37 -48.16 -4.66
C GLN A 53 -11.68 -47.38 -4.83
N TRP A 54 -12.85 -48.03 -4.76
CA TRP A 54 -14.16 -47.37 -4.95
C TRP A 54 -14.94 -47.10 -3.66
N GLY A 55 -14.38 -47.45 -2.48
CA GLY A 55 -15.05 -47.22 -1.18
C GLY A 55 -14.80 -45.85 -0.55
N VAL A 56 -13.69 -45.17 -0.87
CA VAL A 56 -13.25 -43.96 -0.16
C VAL A 56 -13.87 -42.68 -0.74
N MET A 57 -14.14 -42.64 -2.05
CA MET A 57 -14.67 -41.43 -2.72
C MET A 57 -16.14 -41.12 -2.40
N PHE A 58 -16.91 -42.07 -1.86
CA PHE A 58 -18.32 -41.83 -1.53
C PHE A 58 -18.56 -41.35 -0.08
N GLY A 59 -17.56 -41.51 0.81
CA GLY A 59 -17.68 -41.12 2.22
C GLY A 59 -17.55 -39.61 2.47
N LEU A 60 -16.78 -38.90 1.64
CA LEU A 60 -16.53 -37.46 1.80
C LEU A 60 -17.66 -36.56 1.25
N ALA A 61 -18.55 -37.10 0.41
CA ALA A 61 -19.65 -36.34 -0.20
C ALA A 61 -20.82 -36.05 0.76
N VAL A 62 -20.92 -36.76 1.90
CA VAL A 62 -22.11 -36.72 2.79
C VAL A 62 -21.89 -35.86 4.04
N VAL A 63 -20.64 -35.53 4.41
CA VAL A 63 -20.36 -34.65 5.57
C VAL A 63 -20.32 -33.16 5.17
N ALA A 64 -19.96 -32.85 3.92
CA ALA A 64 -19.94 -31.46 3.42
C ALA A 64 -21.35 -30.89 3.10
N GLY A 65 -22.36 -31.74 2.92
CA GLY A 65 -23.72 -31.31 2.53
C GLY A 65 -24.60 -30.78 3.67
N GLY A 66 -24.15 -30.87 4.93
CA GLY A 66 -25.01 -30.60 6.10
C GLY A 66 -25.15 -29.12 6.52
N TYR A 67 -24.23 -28.24 6.11
CA TYR A 67 -24.13 -26.87 6.67
C TYR A 67 -24.64 -25.74 5.76
N VAL A 68 -25.24 -26.07 4.60
CA VAL A 68 -25.79 -25.08 3.64
C VAL A 68 -27.31 -24.89 3.81
N ALA A 69 -27.98 -25.70 4.64
CA ALA A 69 -29.44 -25.84 4.64
C ALA A 69 -30.23 -24.96 5.63
N SER A 70 -29.62 -23.97 6.29
CA SER A 70 -30.30 -23.12 7.31
C SER A 70 -30.16 -21.61 7.12
N GLY A 71 -29.58 -21.14 6.01
CA GLY A 71 -29.42 -19.70 5.70
C GLY A 71 -30.52 -19.05 4.85
N LEU A 72 -31.53 -19.80 4.40
CA LEU A 72 -32.58 -19.29 3.51
C LEU A 72 -33.74 -18.69 4.30
N GLY A 73 -33.68 -17.37 4.55
CA GLY A 73 -34.60 -16.70 5.48
C GLY A 73 -34.94 -15.23 5.26
N THR A 74 -34.48 -14.56 4.20
CA THR A 74 -35.01 -13.26 3.68
C THR A 74 -34.41 -12.96 2.30
N PRO A 75 -35.07 -12.15 1.44
CA PRO A 75 -34.67 -12.02 0.04
C PRO A 75 -33.40 -11.19 -0.13
N ALA A 76 -32.50 -11.66 -1.01
CA ALA A 76 -31.41 -10.85 -1.52
C ALA A 76 -31.97 -9.64 -2.28
N MET A 77 -31.38 -8.47 -2.05
CA MET A 77 -31.60 -7.29 -2.90
C MET A 77 -31.21 -7.65 -4.35
N PRO A 78 -32.06 -7.36 -5.36
CA PRO A 78 -31.68 -7.59 -6.74
C PRO A 78 -30.57 -6.61 -7.14
N TYR A 79 -29.39 -7.15 -7.44
CA TYR A 79 -28.46 -6.43 -8.29
C TYR A 79 -29.12 -6.20 -9.66
N PRO A 80 -28.99 -5.01 -10.28
CA PRO A 80 -29.52 -4.78 -11.62
C PRO A 80 -28.83 -5.72 -12.61
N ASP A 81 -29.65 -6.37 -13.42
CA ASP A 81 -29.21 -7.35 -14.41
C ASP A 81 -28.44 -6.67 -15.56
N ARG A 82 -27.11 -6.80 -15.54
CA ARG A 82 -26.21 -6.30 -16.61
C ARG A 82 -26.22 -7.19 -17.88
N SER A 83 -27.02 -8.26 -17.97
CA SER A 83 -27.00 -9.18 -19.12
C SER A 83 -27.82 -8.73 -20.35
N ALA A 84 -28.48 -7.56 -20.28
CA ALA A 84 -29.36 -7.07 -21.34
C ALA A 84 -28.74 -6.08 -22.35
N GLU A 85 -27.48 -5.64 -22.17
CA GLU A 85 -26.85 -4.61 -23.03
C GLU A 85 -25.70 -5.12 -23.92
N THR A 86 -25.31 -6.39 -23.81
CA THR A 86 -24.17 -6.98 -24.57
C THR A 86 -24.54 -7.51 -25.97
N GLU A 87 -25.42 -6.82 -26.70
CA GLU A 87 -25.63 -6.98 -28.15
C GLU A 87 -25.48 -5.67 -28.93
N SER A 88 -24.34 -4.98 -28.78
CA SER A 88 -23.83 -4.14 -29.88
C SER A 88 -22.31 -4.05 -29.90
N GLY A 89 -21.70 -4.49 -31.00
CA GLY A 89 -20.27 -4.33 -31.26
C GLY A 89 -19.97 -2.92 -31.77
N LEU A 90 -20.00 -1.93 -30.87
CA LEU A 90 -19.63 -0.55 -31.16
C LEU A 90 -18.28 -0.20 -30.50
N PRO A 91 -17.53 0.79 -31.04
CA PRO A 91 -16.26 1.21 -30.44
C PRO A 91 -16.47 1.73 -29.02
N LEU A 92 -15.45 1.58 -28.16
CA LEU A 92 -15.34 2.29 -26.88
C LEU A 92 -15.11 3.79 -27.11
N GLU A 93 -16.13 4.48 -27.61
CA GLU A 93 -16.19 5.93 -27.69
C GLU A 93 -16.44 6.49 -26.29
N THR A 94 -15.39 6.40 -25.46
CA THR A 94 -15.33 6.97 -24.12
C THR A 94 -15.47 8.48 -24.24
N GLN A 95 -16.70 8.97 -24.08
CA GLN A 95 -16.98 10.39 -23.83
C GLN A 95 -16.00 10.86 -22.75
N PRO A 96 -15.17 11.89 -23.02
CA PRO A 96 -14.25 12.38 -22.00
C PRO A 96 -15.10 12.82 -20.80
N VAL A 97 -14.74 12.35 -19.61
CA VAL A 97 -15.31 12.85 -18.36
C VAL A 97 -14.83 14.30 -18.23
N SER A 98 -15.59 15.22 -18.83
CA SER A 98 -15.22 16.63 -18.87
C SER A 98 -15.33 17.18 -17.46
N VAL A 99 -14.18 17.38 -16.83
CA VAL A 99 -14.10 18.30 -15.71
C VAL A 99 -14.53 19.68 -16.21
N ASN A 100 -15.20 20.47 -15.37
CA ASN A 100 -15.58 21.82 -15.77
C ASN A 100 -14.28 22.63 -15.99
N GLN A 101 -14.16 23.35 -17.11
CA GLN A 101 -13.02 24.22 -17.41
C GLN A 101 -12.68 25.21 -16.28
N GLN A 102 -13.70 25.62 -15.51
CA GLN A 102 -13.48 26.45 -14.31
C GLN A 102 -12.77 25.70 -13.18
N THR A 103 -13.07 24.41 -13.01
CA THR A 103 -12.42 23.51 -12.06
C THR A 103 -11.00 23.16 -12.51
N GLU A 104 -10.78 22.90 -13.80
CA GLU A 104 -9.44 22.70 -14.40
C GLU A 104 -8.55 23.93 -14.18
N GLY A 105 -9.04 25.13 -14.53
CA GLY A 105 -8.32 26.38 -14.31
C GLY A 105 -8.01 26.67 -12.82
N SER A 106 -8.91 26.25 -11.91
CA SER A 106 -8.68 26.32 -10.47
C SER A 106 -7.59 25.35 -10.01
N ILE A 107 -7.58 24.10 -10.50
CA ILE A 107 -6.55 23.10 -10.19
C ILE A 107 -5.17 23.60 -10.63
N GLN A 108 -5.06 24.12 -11.86
CA GLN A 108 -3.79 24.64 -12.37
C GLN A 108 -3.32 25.89 -11.60
N ALA A 109 -4.23 26.75 -11.15
CA ALA A 109 -3.88 27.90 -10.31
C ALA A 109 -3.26 27.45 -8.97
N THR A 110 -3.83 26.45 -8.30
CA THR A 110 -3.28 25.88 -7.06
C THR A 110 -1.93 25.21 -7.32
N ALA A 111 -1.79 24.42 -8.39
CA ALA A 111 -0.53 23.78 -8.76
C ALA A 111 0.59 24.82 -9.04
N ASN A 112 0.29 25.91 -9.75
CA ASN A 112 1.24 26.99 -10.02
C ASN A 112 1.70 27.71 -8.73
N ALA A 113 0.81 27.84 -7.73
CA ALA A 113 1.16 28.40 -6.42
C ALA A 113 2.13 27.48 -5.65
N ILE A 114 1.85 26.18 -5.64
CA ILE A 114 2.73 25.15 -5.05
C ILE A 114 4.09 25.11 -5.75
N ASP A 115 4.13 25.16 -7.08
CA ASP A 115 5.38 25.22 -7.84
C ASP A 115 6.19 26.48 -7.53
N SER A 116 5.53 27.58 -7.16
CA SER A 116 6.19 28.82 -6.71
C SER A 116 6.76 28.71 -5.28
N GLU A 117 6.27 27.78 -4.46
CA GLU A 117 6.90 27.42 -3.18
C GLU A 117 8.14 26.56 -3.40
N PHE A 118 8.05 25.52 -4.22
CA PHE A 118 9.20 24.69 -4.56
C PHE A 118 10.31 25.48 -5.27
N GLN A 119 9.98 26.40 -6.17
CA GLN A 119 10.98 27.27 -6.81
C GLN A 119 11.73 28.15 -5.80
N ARG A 120 11.04 28.71 -4.80
CA ARG A 120 11.71 29.44 -3.69
C ARG A 120 12.58 28.50 -2.86
N HIS A 121 12.06 27.33 -2.51
CA HIS A 121 12.78 26.32 -1.74
C HIS A 121 14.06 25.84 -2.43
N TRP A 122 14.03 25.66 -3.76
CA TRP A 122 15.20 25.32 -4.58
C TRP A 122 16.22 26.45 -4.63
N ALA A 123 15.76 27.71 -4.81
CA ALA A 123 16.63 28.88 -4.84
C ALA A 123 17.31 29.15 -3.49
N GLU A 124 16.57 29.04 -2.38
CA GLU A 124 17.11 29.13 -1.01
C GLU A 124 18.15 28.04 -0.71
N ARG A 125 18.02 26.88 -1.35
CA ARG A 125 18.91 25.73 -1.19
C ARG A 125 19.99 25.61 -2.27
N ASP A 126 20.06 26.50 -3.25
CA ASP A 126 21.05 26.45 -4.34
C ASP A 126 21.19 25.02 -4.93
N VAL A 127 20.05 24.39 -5.24
CA VAL A 127 19.98 23.03 -5.81
C VAL A 127 19.63 23.08 -7.29
N GLN A 128 20.32 22.26 -8.07
CA GLN A 128 19.93 21.97 -9.45
C GLN A 128 18.72 21.04 -9.47
N VAL A 129 17.83 21.25 -10.43
CA VAL A 129 16.53 20.60 -10.57
C VAL A 129 16.52 19.82 -11.89
N ALA A 130 15.98 18.60 -11.87
CA ALA A 130 15.86 17.75 -13.05
C ALA A 130 14.96 18.41 -14.12
N GLU A 131 15.11 17.95 -15.37
CA GLU A 131 14.21 18.27 -16.46
C GLU A 131 12.86 17.52 -16.31
N PRO A 132 11.79 17.94 -16.99
CA PRO A 132 10.53 17.19 -17.03
C PRO A 132 10.70 15.78 -17.63
N ALA A 133 9.99 14.81 -17.07
CA ALA A 133 9.96 13.43 -17.56
C ALA A 133 9.13 13.29 -18.86
N ASP A 134 9.36 12.22 -19.64
CA ASP A 134 8.44 11.86 -20.73
C ASP A 134 7.03 11.58 -20.19
N TRP A 135 6.01 11.95 -20.97
CA TRP A 135 4.62 11.77 -20.60
C TRP A 135 4.28 10.31 -20.25
N ARG A 136 4.96 9.31 -20.83
CA ARG A 136 4.75 7.90 -20.47
C ARG A 136 5.25 7.56 -19.07
N THR A 137 6.38 8.13 -18.65
CA THR A 137 6.89 7.99 -17.27
C THR A 137 5.91 8.60 -16.29
N VAL A 138 5.43 9.83 -16.55
CA VAL A 138 4.39 10.48 -15.73
C VAL A 138 3.10 9.64 -15.69
N CYS A 139 2.64 9.13 -16.83
CA CYS A 139 1.45 8.28 -16.90
C CYS A 139 1.63 6.93 -16.18
N ARG A 140 2.84 6.35 -16.17
CA ARG A 140 3.16 5.16 -15.38
C ARG A 140 3.09 5.45 -13.87
N ARG A 141 3.64 6.58 -13.42
CA ARG A 141 3.53 7.03 -12.00
C ARG A 141 2.07 7.16 -11.58
N ILE A 142 1.25 7.79 -12.43
CA ILE A 142 -0.20 7.92 -12.19
C ILE A 142 -0.84 6.54 -12.08
N ALA A 143 -0.65 5.63 -13.06
CA ALA A 143 -1.23 4.29 -13.02
C ALA A 143 -0.82 3.49 -11.77
N LEU A 144 0.46 3.53 -11.40
CA LEU A 144 0.95 2.89 -10.18
C LEU A 144 0.30 3.44 -8.91
N ALA A 145 0.08 4.75 -8.84
CA ALA A 145 -0.54 5.42 -7.69
C ALA A 145 -2.06 5.28 -7.64
N THR A 146 -2.74 5.30 -8.78
CA THR A 146 -4.21 5.28 -8.86
C THR A 146 -4.78 3.87 -8.91
N VAL A 147 -4.22 2.98 -9.75
CA VAL A 147 -4.76 1.63 -9.99
C VAL A 147 -3.83 0.50 -9.54
N GLY A 148 -2.64 0.81 -9.03
CA GLY A 148 -1.73 -0.18 -8.47
C GLY A 148 -0.99 -1.04 -9.51
N ALA A 149 -0.95 -0.63 -10.78
CA ALA A 149 -0.28 -1.35 -11.85
C ALA A 149 0.26 -0.37 -12.90
N GLY A 150 1.10 -0.86 -13.82
CA GLY A 150 1.42 -0.12 -15.05
C GLY A 150 0.20 -0.02 -15.97
N LEU A 151 0.33 0.80 -17.03
CA LEU A 151 -0.68 0.89 -18.08
C LEU A 151 -0.65 -0.33 -19.01
N SER A 152 -1.78 -0.66 -19.63
CA SER A 152 -1.86 -1.61 -20.74
C SER A 152 -1.31 -0.99 -22.04
N ILE A 153 -0.97 -1.84 -23.03
CA ILE A 153 -0.59 -1.34 -24.36
C ILE A 153 -1.76 -0.57 -25.00
N GLU A 154 -2.98 -1.04 -24.79
CA GLU A 154 -4.21 -0.40 -25.27
C GLU A 154 -4.36 1.02 -24.71
N GLU A 155 -4.21 1.19 -23.39
CA GLU A 155 -4.23 2.50 -22.73
C GLU A 155 -3.15 3.43 -23.28
N LEU A 156 -1.89 2.97 -23.33
CA LEU A 156 -0.78 3.77 -23.85
C LEU A 156 -1.00 4.22 -25.31
N ARG A 157 -1.46 3.31 -26.18
CA ARG A 157 -1.74 3.65 -27.58
C ARG A 157 -2.95 4.56 -27.74
N SER A 158 -3.95 4.45 -26.88
CA SER A 158 -5.09 5.37 -26.88
C SER A 158 -4.68 6.82 -26.54
N LEU A 159 -3.60 6.99 -25.75
CA LEU A 159 -3.02 8.29 -25.43
C LEU A 159 -2.10 8.82 -26.54
N GLU A 160 -1.53 7.97 -27.40
CA GLU A 160 -0.71 8.43 -28.53
C GLU A 160 -1.49 9.25 -29.57
N GLY A 161 -2.82 9.10 -29.63
CA GLY A 161 -3.72 9.93 -30.45
C GLY A 161 -4.13 11.28 -29.82
N VAL A 162 -3.81 11.51 -28.54
CA VAL A 162 -4.10 12.74 -27.80
C VAL A 162 -2.92 13.73 -27.98
N PRO A 163 -3.13 15.07 -28.00
CA PRO A 163 -2.04 16.05 -27.94
C PRO A 163 -1.12 15.79 -26.74
N VAL A 164 0.18 16.06 -26.87
CA VAL A 164 1.18 15.65 -25.86
C VAL A 164 0.94 16.35 -24.53
N GLU A 165 0.58 17.62 -24.60
CA GLU A 165 0.17 18.50 -23.51
C GLU A 165 -1.01 17.93 -22.68
N ASP A 166 -1.99 17.30 -23.33
CA ASP A 166 -3.22 16.82 -22.68
C ASP A 166 -3.10 15.38 -22.15
N ARG A 167 -2.10 14.61 -22.59
CA ARG A 167 -1.98 13.16 -22.29
C ARG A 167 -1.98 12.82 -20.81
N VAL A 168 -1.25 13.61 -20.01
CA VAL A 168 -1.13 13.39 -18.56
C VAL A 168 -2.49 13.57 -17.89
N GLU A 169 -3.23 14.60 -18.27
CA GLU A 169 -4.55 14.88 -17.71
C GLU A 169 -5.59 13.85 -18.18
N VAL A 170 -5.63 13.51 -19.48
CA VAL A 170 -6.53 12.48 -20.02
C VAL A 170 -6.26 11.11 -19.41
N CYS A 171 -4.99 10.77 -19.15
CA CYS A 171 -4.60 9.55 -18.44
C CYS A 171 -5.17 9.55 -17.01
N LEU A 172 -4.95 10.62 -16.25
CA LEU A 172 -5.47 10.75 -14.89
C LEU A 172 -7.01 10.72 -14.85
N ASN A 173 -7.67 11.45 -15.75
CA ASN A 173 -9.12 11.49 -15.88
C ASN A 173 -9.71 10.08 -16.06
N ARG A 174 -9.14 9.30 -16.98
CA ARG A 174 -9.55 7.92 -17.26
C ARG A 174 -9.31 7.00 -16.06
N LEU A 175 -8.12 7.04 -15.47
CA LEU A 175 -7.77 6.16 -14.35
C LEU A 175 -8.57 6.47 -13.08
N LEU A 176 -8.90 7.75 -12.81
CA LEU A 176 -9.80 8.11 -11.72
C LEU A 176 -11.22 7.59 -11.98
N ALA A 177 -11.71 7.62 -13.22
CA ALA A 177 -13.05 7.13 -13.58
C ALA A 177 -13.17 5.58 -13.63
N ASP A 178 -12.07 4.85 -13.41
CA ASP A 178 -12.00 3.40 -13.55
C ASP A 178 -12.28 2.67 -12.22
N GLU A 179 -13.04 1.57 -12.27
CA GLU A 179 -13.36 0.75 -11.07
C GLU A 179 -12.08 0.22 -10.36
N ARG A 180 -10.95 0.08 -11.08
CA ARG A 180 -9.63 -0.29 -10.51
C ARG A 180 -9.12 0.77 -9.52
N PHE A 181 -9.41 2.06 -9.72
CA PHE A 181 -9.00 3.10 -8.79
C PHE A 181 -9.68 2.90 -7.43
N GLU A 182 -10.99 2.69 -7.45
CA GLU A 182 -11.77 2.43 -6.25
C GLU A 182 -11.29 1.16 -5.53
N HIS A 183 -11.08 0.07 -6.29
CA HIS A 183 -10.57 -1.19 -5.73
C HIS A 183 -9.22 -0.99 -5.05
N TYR A 184 -8.26 -0.37 -5.74
CA TYR A 184 -6.93 -0.11 -5.20
C TYR A 184 -6.99 0.79 -3.97
N TRP A 185 -7.58 1.99 -4.10
CA TRP A 185 -7.65 2.96 -3.02
C TRP A 185 -8.50 2.51 -1.84
N GLY A 186 -9.55 1.72 -2.08
CA GLY A 186 -10.35 1.10 -1.03
C GLY A 186 -9.52 0.20 -0.12
N GLU A 187 -8.62 -0.59 -0.70
CA GLU A 187 -7.65 -1.40 0.05
C GLU A 187 -6.60 -0.54 0.78
N ARG A 188 -6.00 0.45 0.09
CA ARG A 188 -4.97 1.35 0.66
C ARG A 188 -5.49 2.16 1.85
N LEU A 189 -6.66 2.79 1.71
CA LEU A 189 -7.31 3.53 2.80
C LEU A 189 -7.79 2.60 3.92
N THR A 190 -8.26 1.39 3.61
CA THR A 190 -8.62 0.41 4.65
C THR A 190 -7.41 -0.01 5.49
N ARG A 191 -6.22 -0.19 4.90
CA ARG A 191 -4.98 -0.43 5.66
C ARG A 191 -4.67 0.75 6.60
N THR A 192 -4.82 1.98 6.11
CA THR A 192 -4.68 3.19 6.93
C THR A 192 -5.67 3.25 8.09
N PHE A 193 -6.94 2.88 7.88
CA PHE A 193 -7.98 2.99 8.91
C PHE A 193 -7.98 1.82 9.90
N LEU A 194 -7.77 0.58 9.45
CA LEU A 194 -7.90 -0.61 10.30
C LEU A 194 -6.55 -1.23 10.70
N GLY A 195 -5.47 -0.93 9.98
CA GLY A 195 -4.19 -1.63 10.07
C GLY A 195 -4.19 -2.94 9.27
N THR A 196 -3.22 -3.80 9.57
CA THR A 196 -2.99 -5.10 8.91
C THR A 196 -3.35 -6.31 9.77
N ALA A 197 -4.22 -6.14 10.77
CA ALA A 197 -4.57 -7.19 11.73
C ALA A 197 -5.08 -8.49 11.06
N GLU A 198 -4.45 -9.61 11.39
CA GLU A 198 -4.76 -10.93 10.83
C GLU A 198 -5.74 -11.74 11.67
N GLY A 199 -6.55 -12.57 11.02
CA GLY A 199 -7.41 -13.58 11.67
C GLY A 199 -8.78 -13.73 10.99
N PRO A 200 -9.48 -14.88 11.10
CA PRO A 200 -10.67 -15.17 10.31
C PRO A 200 -11.81 -14.16 10.48
N LEU A 201 -12.06 -13.69 11.70
CA LEU A 201 -13.09 -12.68 11.99
C LEU A 201 -12.68 -11.29 11.47
N PHE A 202 -11.39 -10.97 11.52
CA PHE A 202 -10.85 -9.71 11.01
C PHE A 202 -10.94 -9.66 9.48
N VAL A 203 -10.61 -10.74 8.77
CA VAL A 203 -10.69 -10.82 7.30
C VAL A 203 -12.10 -10.50 6.80
N TYR A 204 -13.15 -11.09 7.38
CA TYR A 204 -14.53 -10.83 6.94
C TYR A 204 -14.98 -9.38 7.22
N ARG A 205 -14.72 -8.86 8.44
CA ARG A 205 -15.06 -7.47 8.80
C ARG A 205 -14.31 -6.47 7.91
N ARG A 206 -13.03 -6.73 7.66
CA ARG A 206 -12.17 -5.94 6.78
C ARG A 206 -12.71 -5.92 5.35
N GLN A 207 -13.12 -7.06 4.79
CA GLN A 207 -13.73 -7.12 3.45
C GLN A 207 -15.01 -6.26 3.34
N ARG A 208 -15.92 -6.34 4.32
CA ARG A 208 -17.12 -5.47 4.35
C ARG A 208 -16.75 -3.99 4.41
N PHE A 209 -15.73 -3.64 5.19
CA PHE A 209 -15.22 -2.28 5.30
C PHE A 209 -14.55 -1.80 3.99
N VAL A 210 -13.74 -2.63 3.32
CA VAL A 210 -13.18 -2.32 1.98
C VAL A 210 -14.30 -2.00 0.99
N SER A 211 -15.36 -2.82 0.92
CA SER A 211 -16.52 -2.54 0.05
C SER A 211 -17.15 -1.17 0.34
N TRP A 212 -17.28 -0.78 1.61
CA TRP A 212 -17.81 0.52 1.99
C TRP A 212 -16.88 1.68 1.62
N VAL A 213 -15.56 1.55 1.82
CA VAL A 213 -14.59 2.58 1.40
C VAL A 213 -14.59 2.73 -0.13
N ARG A 214 -14.66 1.63 -0.89
CA ARG A 214 -14.84 1.63 -2.35
C ARG A 214 -16.07 2.45 -2.75
N GLU A 215 -17.21 2.20 -2.11
CA GLU A 215 -18.45 2.96 -2.34
C GLU A 215 -18.31 4.46 -2.00
N GLN A 216 -17.53 4.82 -0.97
CA GLN A 216 -17.30 6.25 -0.66
C GLN A 216 -16.45 6.93 -1.74
N LEU A 217 -15.46 6.22 -2.29
CA LEU A 217 -14.59 6.69 -3.39
C LEU A 217 -15.38 6.79 -4.71
N HIS A 218 -16.21 5.80 -5.03
CA HIS A 218 -17.09 5.78 -6.20
C HIS A 218 -17.95 7.05 -6.25
N ASN A 219 -18.66 7.32 -5.16
CA ASN A 219 -19.56 8.47 -5.03
C ASN A 219 -18.82 9.83 -4.86
N ASN A 220 -17.49 9.85 -4.93
CA ASN A 220 -16.63 10.99 -4.62
C ASN A 220 -17.05 11.72 -3.32
N ARG A 221 -17.34 10.96 -2.27
CA ARG A 221 -17.86 11.53 -1.04
C ARG A 221 -16.76 12.31 -0.32
N ARG A 222 -17.10 13.53 0.12
CA ARG A 222 -16.25 14.41 0.93
C ARG A 222 -15.54 13.64 2.06
N TYR A 223 -14.22 13.73 2.13
CA TYR A 223 -13.45 12.90 3.05
C TYR A 223 -13.76 13.21 4.53
N ASP A 224 -14.10 14.45 4.86
CA ASP A 224 -14.52 14.84 6.21
C ASP A 224 -15.80 14.10 6.66
N ALA A 225 -16.74 13.85 5.75
CA ALA A 225 -17.94 13.06 6.06
C ALA A 225 -17.59 11.58 6.29
N VAL A 226 -16.61 11.05 5.56
CA VAL A 226 -16.12 9.66 5.72
C VAL A 226 -15.44 9.48 7.09
N ILE A 227 -14.62 10.45 7.55
CA ILE A 227 -14.06 10.47 8.91
C ILE A 227 -15.18 10.50 9.97
N ARG A 228 -16.13 11.42 9.83
CA ARG A 228 -17.23 11.58 10.81
C ARG A 228 -18.09 10.31 10.93
N ASP A 229 -18.35 9.62 9.82
CA ASP A 229 -19.09 8.36 9.80
C ASP A 229 -18.37 7.24 10.56
N MET A 230 -17.04 7.13 10.46
CA MET A 230 -16.24 6.13 11.19
C MET A 230 -16.19 6.40 12.70
N VAL A 231 -15.91 7.65 13.09
CA VAL A 231 -15.79 8.03 14.51
C VAL A 231 -17.14 7.93 15.22
N THR A 232 -18.23 8.34 14.57
CA THR A 232 -19.58 8.34 15.16
C THR A 232 -20.38 7.05 14.92
N ALA A 233 -19.76 6.04 14.31
CA ALA A 233 -20.43 4.81 13.89
C ALA A 233 -21.21 4.11 15.04
N GLY A 234 -22.31 3.46 14.67
CA GLY A 234 -23.14 2.62 15.55
C GLY A 234 -23.89 1.55 14.75
N GLY A 235 -24.46 0.55 15.42
CA GLY A 235 -25.09 -0.60 14.77
C GLY A 235 -24.13 -1.77 14.53
N ILE A 236 -24.47 -2.66 13.61
CA ILE A 236 -23.75 -3.92 13.36
C ILE A 236 -22.78 -3.73 12.18
N GLY A 237 -21.50 -4.09 12.36
CA GLY A 237 -20.46 -3.96 11.33
C GLY A 237 -20.66 -4.78 10.05
N ASN A 238 -21.64 -5.68 10.01
CA ASN A 238 -22.04 -6.35 8.76
C ASN A 238 -22.95 -5.47 7.91
N ASP A 239 -23.85 -4.70 8.54
CA ASP A 239 -24.88 -3.89 7.88
C ASP A 239 -24.47 -2.43 7.72
N GLN A 240 -23.65 -1.93 8.65
CA GLN A 240 -23.06 -0.59 8.66
C GLN A 240 -21.53 -0.75 8.74
N PRO A 241 -20.85 -0.98 7.61
CA PRO A 241 -19.46 -1.44 7.63
C PRO A 241 -18.48 -0.47 8.28
N GLN A 242 -18.75 0.84 8.29
CA GLN A 242 -17.94 1.86 8.98
C GLN A 242 -17.77 1.58 10.48
N VAL A 243 -18.71 0.85 11.11
CA VAL A 243 -18.59 0.36 12.50
C VAL A 243 -17.37 -0.54 12.71
N ASN A 244 -16.83 -1.16 11.66
CA ASN A 244 -15.62 -1.97 11.78
C ASN A 244 -14.38 -1.16 12.19
N PHE A 245 -14.35 0.17 11.99
CA PHE A 245 -13.33 1.05 12.58
C PHE A 245 -13.29 0.94 14.11
N LEU A 246 -14.46 0.85 14.75
CA LEU A 246 -14.60 0.67 16.20
C LEU A 246 -14.39 -0.80 16.60
N THR A 247 -15.02 -1.75 15.90
CA THR A 247 -15.02 -3.16 16.35
C THR A 247 -13.72 -3.92 16.08
N VAL A 248 -12.78 -3.36 15.31
CA VAL A 248 -11.47 -3.98 15.09
C VAL A 248 -10.53 -3.82 16.31
N THR A 249 -10.86 -2.99 17.31
CA THR A 249 -10.18 -2.98 18.62
C THR A 249 -10.79 -3.94 19.65
N MET A 250 -11.89 -4.63 19.32
CA MET A 250 -12.51 -5.57 20.26
C MET A 250 -11.64 -6.82 20.45
N GLN A 251 -11.12 -7.01 21.66
CA GLN A 251 -10.42 -8.23 22.05
C GLN A 251 -11.40 -9.32 22.50
N GLU A 252 -11.13 -10.58 22.17
CA GLU A 252 -12.01 -11.72 22.50
C GLU A 252 -12.06 -12.04 24.01
N GLY A 253 -11.01 -11.68 24.76
CA GLY A 253 -10.93 -11.90 26.21
C GLY A 253 -11.57 -10.81 27.08
N GLU A 254 -11.58 -9.56 26.62
CA GLU A 254 -11.95 -8.37 27.43
C GLU A 254 -13.43 -7.99 27.26
N GLY A 255 -14.32 -8.97 27.41
CA GLY A 255 -15.77 -8.75 27.37
C GLY A 255 -16.33 -8.31 26.01
N GLY A 256 -15.52 -8.35 24.94
CA GLY A 256 -15.92 -8.02 23.57
C GLY A 256 -16.43 -6.58 23.44
N GLN A 257 -15.64 -5.61 23.89
CA GLN A 257 -15.96 -4.18 23.81
C GLN A 257 -14.87 -3.45 23.01
N PRO A 258 -15.18 -2.35 22.30
CA PRO A 258 -14.16 -1.52 21.69
C PRO A 258 -13.22 -0.96 22.76
N ASP A 259 -11.91 -1.16 22.59
CA ASP A 259 -10.90 -0.56 23.45
C ASP A 259 -10.73 0.94 23.11
N PRO A 260 -10.99 1.87 24.06
CA PRO A 260 -10.81 3.30 23.84
C PRO A 260 -9.35 3.73 23.65
N ILE A 261 -8.38 3.00 24.22
CA ILE A 261 -6.94 3.30 24.11
C ILE A 261 -6.47 3.02 22.68
N ALA A 262 -6.67 1.80 22.17
CA ALA A 262 -6.35 1.48 20.78
C ALA A 262 -7.14 2.35 19.77
N LEU A 263 -8.33 2.84 20.14
CA LEU A 263 -9.06 3.81 19.30
C LEU A 263 -8.45 5.21 19.32
N ALA A 264 -7.93 5.70 20.45
CA ALA A 264 -7.19 6.97 20.50
C ALA A 264 -5.96 6.93 19.59
N THR A 265 -5.06 5.96 19.79
CA THR A 265 -3.88 5.68 18.95
C THR A 265 -4.24 5.64 17.46
N ARG A 266 -5.24 4.82 17.08
CA ARG A 266 -5.64 4.72 15.67
C ARG A 266 -6.18 6.05 15.13
N THR A 267 -6.96 6.77 15.93
CA THR A 267 -7.58 8.03 15.51
C THR A 267 -6.53 9.11 15.25
N THR A 268 -5.53 9.27 16.12
CA THR A 268 -4.48 10.26 15.90
C THR A 268 -3.63 9.92 14.70
N ARG A 269 -3.25 8.65 14.53
CA ARG A 269 -2.40 8.23 13.41
C ARG A 269 -3.13 8.27 12.06
N ALA A 270 -4.38 7.80 12.00
CA ALA A 270 -5.13 7.73 10.74
C ALA A 270 -5.68 9.09 10.28
N PHE A 271 -5.99 10.00 11.22
CA PHE A 271 -6.73 11.23 10.91
C PHE A 271 -6.06 12.52 11.37
N LEU A 272 -5.15 12.51 12.37
CA LEU A 272 -4.41 13.71 12.79
C LEU A 272 -2.94 13.68 12.36
N GLY A 273 -2.43 12.53 11.91
CA GLY A 273 -1.03 12.33 11.58
C GLY A 273 -0.14 12.68 12.77
N MET A 274 -0.43 12.13 13.95
CA MET A 274 0.40 12.31 15.15
C MET A 274 0.59 10.97 15.88
N ARG A 275 1.84 10.64 16.23
CA ARG A 275 2.19 9.45 17.01
C ARG A 275 2.20 9.73 18.52
N ILE A 276 1.04 10.08 19.08
CA ILE A 276 0.89 10.33 20.54
C ILE A 276 1.00 9.07 21.42
N ASP A 277 1.40 7.92 20.85
CA ASP A 277 1.39 6.61 21.49
C ASP A 277 2.25 6.55 22.78
N CYS A 278 3.35 7.32 22.83
CA CYS A 278 4.19 7.46 24.03
C CYS A 278 3.42 8.08 25.22
N LEU A 279 2.47 8.98 24.92
CA LEU A 279 1.62 9.63 25.92
C LEU A 279 0.60 8.67 26.54
N GLN A 280 0.47 7.42 26.09
CA GLN A 280 -0.30 6.42 26.84
C GLN A 280 0.32 6.14 28.22
N CYS A 281 1.65 6.22 28.33
CA CYS A 281 2.38 5.77 29.52
C CYS A 281 3.09 6.88 30.29
N HIS A 282 3.41 8.02 29.67
CA HIS A 282 4.14 9.09 30.35
C HIS A 282 3.97 10.45 29.67
N ASP A 283 4.25 11.53 30.40
CA ASP A 283 4.40 12.87 29.82
C ASP A 283 5.59 12.91 28.85
N ASP A 284 5.55 13.77 27.83
CA ASP A 284 6.67 13.91 26.89
C ASP A 284 7.88 14.62 27.55
N PHE A 285 8.89 13.83 27.90
CA PHE A 285 10.16 14.31 28.43
C PHE A 285 11.17 14.76 27.37
N LEU A 286 10.94 14.44 26.09
CA LEU A 286 11.89 14.72 25.00
C LEU A 286 11.56 16.02 24.25
N GLY A 287 10.37 16.58 24.43
CA GLY A 287 9.92 17.77 23.71
C GLY A 287 9.62 17.50 22.24
N THR A 288 9.25 16.26 21.91
CA THR A 288 8.84 15.85 20.56
C THR A 288 7.34 16.01 20.33
N MET A 289 6.53 16.09 21.39
CA MET A 289 5.08 16.23 21.32
C MET A 289 4.63 17.61 21.82
N GLU A 290 4.53 18.56 20.90
CA GLU A 290 4.09 19.92 21.18
C GLU A 290 2.58 20.10 20.96
N PHE A 291 1.89 20.65 21.97
CA PHE A 291 0.49 21.09 21.91
C PHE A 291 0.37 22.56 22.33
N GLY A 292 -0.83 23.13 22.19
CA GLY A 292 -1.13 24.51 22.57
C GLY A 292 -1.34 25.40 21.36
N SER A 293 -0.87 26.64 21.43
CA SER A 293 -0.91 27.62 20.34
C SER A 293 0.51 27.95 19.88
N SER A 294 0.67 28.48 18.67
CA SER A 294 1.98 28.92 18.17
C SER A 294 2.63 30.04 19.00
N SER A 295 1.88 30.69 19.89
CA SER A 295 2.37 31.69 20.86
C SER A 295 2.54 31.16 22.29
N ASP A 296 2.03 29.97 22.59
CA ASP A 296 2.01 29.35 23.91
C ASP A 296 2.03 27.83 23.73
N ILE A 297 3.25 27.31 23.52
CA ILE A 297 3.54 25.90 23.25
C ILE A 297 3.80 25.20 24.59
N ARG A 298 3.21 24.03 24.77
CA ARG A 298 3.41 23.14 25.91
C ARG A 298 3.73 21.71 25.44
N GLN A 299 4.38 20.94 26.30
CA GLN A 299 4.54 19.50 26.08
C GLN A 299 3.20 18.76 26.23
N GLY A 300 3.09 17.65 25.50
CA GLY A 300 2.01 16.67 25.64
C GLY A 300 2.15 15.87 26.93
N THR A 301 1.03 15.60 27.57
CA THR A 301 0.96 14.88 28.85
C THR A 301 0.31 13.52 28.69
N GLN A 302 0.53 12.61 29.65
CA GLN A 302 -0.23 11.37 29.76
C GLN A 302 -1.74 11.67 29.86
N GLN A 303 -2.09 12.77 30.53
CA GLN A 303 -3.47 13.21 30.65
C GLN A 303 -4.13 13.52 29.29
N ASP A 304 -3.40 14.12 28.35
CA ASP A 304 -3.91 14.43 27.00
C ASP A 304 -4.31 13.17 26.22
N PHE A 305 -3.54 12.09 26.33
CA PHE A 305 -3.87 10.81 25.69
C PHE A 305 -5.16 10.21 26.25
N HIS A 306 -5.27 10.14 27.58
CA HIS A 306 -6.45 9.56 28.23
C HIS A 306 -7.71 10.42 28.09
N GLN A 307 -7.57 11.75 28.03
CA GLN A 307 -8.64 12.67 27.66
C GLN A 307 -9.16 12.43 26.24
N LEU A 308 -8.26 12.09 25.29
CA LEU A 308 -8.67 11.71 23.94
C LEU A 308 -9.34 10.32 23.91
N ALA A 309 -8.79 9.34 24.63
CA ALA A 309 -9.37 8.00 24.76
C ALA A 309 -10.79 8.03 25.37
N ALA A 310 -11.03 8.92 26.34
CA ALA A 310 -12.32 9.09 26.98
C ALA A 310 -13.47 9.45 26.01
N PHE A 311 -13.20 10.02 24.83
CA PHE A 311 -14.24 10.21 23.80
C PHE A 311 -14.86 8.89 23.32
N TYR A 312 -14.11 7.79 23.36
CA TYR A 312 -14.56 6.47 22.90
C TYR A 312 -15.19 5.61 24.00
N SER A 313 -15.07 5.97 25.28
CA SER A 313 -15.67 5.20 26.39
C SER A 313 -17.18 4.92 26.26
N PRO A 314 -18.02 5.78 25.63
CA PRO A 314 -19.43 5.48 25.44
C PRO A 314 -19.71 4.40 24.40
N ALA A 315 -18.74 4.04 23.55
CA ALA A 315 -18.91 3.08 22.46
C ALA A 315 -19.01 1.64 23.00
N ARG A 316 -20.22 1.13 23.23
CA ARG A 316 -20.42 -0.20 23.85
C ARG A 316 -21.12 -1.18 22.92
N PHE A 317 -20.52 -2.34 22.73
CA PHE A 317 -21.12 -3.44 21.99
C PHE A 317 -22.32 -4.01 22.77
N SER A 318 -23.48 -3.99 22.13
CA SER A 318 -24.80 -4.23 22.73
C SER A 318 -25.50 -5.42 22.10
N GLY A 319 -24.77 -6.52 21.91
CA GLY A 319 -25.28 -7.78 21.36
C GLY A 319 -25.86 -7.60 19.95
N LEU A 320 -27.10 -8.04 19.75
CA LEU A 320 -27.81 -7.96 18.46
C LEU A 320 -28.01 -6.52 17.94
N GLN A 321 -27.79 -5.49 18.75
CA GLN A 321 -27.88 -4.09 18.31
C GLN A 321 -26.53 -3.52 17.85
N GLY A 322 -25.44 -4.28 17.98
CA GLY A 322 -24.08 -3.82 17.67
C GLY A 322 -23.62 -2.68 18.58
N ILE A 323 -22.81 -1.75 18.05
CA ILE A 323 -22.28 -0.60 18.80
C ILE A 323 -23.39 0.41 19.10
N ARG A 324 -23.47 0.85 20.36
CA ARG A 324 -24.32 1.96 20.79
C ARG A 324 -23.65 2.80 21.85
N ASP A 325 -24.01 4.08 21.88
CA ASP A 325 -23.58 5.02 22.90
C ASP A 325 -24.34 4.75 24.19
N LYS A 326 -23.59 4.48 25.26
CA LYS A 326 -24.09 4.31 26.62
C LYS A 326 -23.25 5.16 27.56
N ALA A 327 -23.87 5.79 28.54
CA ALA A 327 -23.13 6.48 29.59
C ALA A 327 -22.20 5.48 30.29
N ASN A 328 -20.90 5.73 30.19
CA ASN A 328 -19.84 4.88 30.70
C ASN A 328 -18.63 5.80 30.94
N PRO A 329 -18.36 6.21 32.20
CA PRO A 329 -17.16 6.95 32.56
C PRO A 329 -15.90 6.29 31.97
N TYR A 330 -14.90 7.09 31.63
CA TYR A 330 -13.57 6.57 31.33
C TYR A 330 -12.75 6.63 32.61
N GLU A 331 -12.46 5.47 33.17
CA GLU A 331 -11.68 5.31 34.39
C GLU A 331 -10.26 4.86 34.03
N TYR A 332 -9.24 5.52 34.59
CA TYR A 332 -7.84 5.18 34.37
C TYR A 332 -6.99 5.42 35.63
N GLN A 333 -5.96 4.61 35.82
CA GLN A 333 -4.97 4.77 36.89
C GLN A 333 -3.65 5.23 36.27
N TYR A 334 -3.25 6.46 36.58
CA TYR A 334 -1.95 7.02 36.17
C TYR A 334 -0.80 6.32 36.90
N LEU A 335 0.38 6.25 36.28
CA LEU A 335 1.53 5.49 36.79
C LEU A 335 2.05 6.00 38.14
N ASP A 336 1.92 7.30 38.40
CA ASP A 336 2.28 7.95 39.67
C ASP A 336 1.09 8.09 40.64
N SER A 337 -0.03 7.38 40.41
CA SER A 337 -1.23 7.42 41.26
C SER A 337 -1.64 6.03 41.76
N ASP A 338 -1.94 5.93 43.05
CA ASP A 338 -2.56 4.75 43.68
C ASP A 338 -4.09 4.72 43.50
N GLU A 339 -4.70 5.77 42.92
CA GLU A 339 -6.14 5.92 42.74
C GLU A 339 -6.56 5.84 41.26
N VAL A 340 -7.74 5.26 41.02
CA VAL A 340 -8.39 5.25 39.70
C VAL A 340 -9.22 6.52 39.58
N GLU A 341 -8.97 7.31 38.53
CA GLU A 341 -9.63 8.59 38.28
C GLU A 341 -10.59 8.52 37.09
N GLU A 342 -11.72 9.24 37.16
CA GLU A 342 -12.58 9.49 36.00
C GLU A 342 -11.96 10.60 35.13
N VAL A 343 -11.53 10.26 33.91
CA VAL A 343 -10.92 11.22 32.98
C VAL A 343 -11.98 11.76 32.02
N PRO A 344 -12.20 13.08 31.95
CA PRO A 344 -13.21 13.67 31.05
C PRO A 344 -12.74 13.68 29.59
N PRO A 345 -13.66 13.54 28.62
CA PRO A 345 -13.34 13.66 27.19
C PRO A 345 -12.94 15.10 26.81
N MET A 346 -11.67 15.29 26.45
CA MET A 346 -11.08 16.56 26.00
C MET A 346 -10.05 16.34 24.88
N VAL A 347 -9.86 17.37 24.05
CA VAL A 347 -8.90 17.36 22.94
C VAL A 347 -7.55 17.98 23.35
N PRO A 348 -6.41 17.52 22.79
CA PRO A 348 -5.08 17.98 23.20
C PRO A 348 -4.79 19.46 22.84
N TYR A 349 -5.34 19.95 21.73
CA TYR A 349 -5.15 21.31 21.22
C TYR A 349 -6.46 21.88 20.63
N ALA A 350 -6.52 23.19 20.40
CA ALA A 350 -7.69 23.90 19.83
C ALA A 350 -9.02 23.52 20.49
N ARG A 351 -9.05 23.56 21.84
CA ARG A 351 -10.19 23.16 22.68
C ARG A 351 -11.43 24.04 22.49
N ASP A 352 -11.21 25.27 22.05
CA ASP A 352 -12.22 26.27 21.66
C ASP A 352 -13.04 25.88 20.42
N LEU A 353 -12.53 24.97 19.57
CA LEU A 353 -13.25 24.44 18.41
C LEU A 353 -14.24 23.30 18.75
N VAL A 354 -14.37 22.91 20.03
CA VAL A 354 -15.22 21.79 20.45
C VAL A 354 -16.64 22.26 20.82
N ASP A 355 -17.64 21.74 20.11
CA ASP A 355 -19.05 21.94 20.46
C ASP A 355 -19.48 21.03 21.62
N GLU A 356 -19.28 21.50 22.85
CA GLU A 356 -19.67 20.81 24.10
C GLU A 356 -21.16 20.40 24.19
N SER A 357 -22.05 20.87 23.30
CA SER A 357 -23.45 20.42 23.27
C SER A 357 -23.63 19.02 22.65
N LEU A 358 -22.63 18.52 21.93
CA LEU A 358 -22.67 17.23 21.25
C LEU A 358 -22.26 16.05 22.16
N PRO A 359 -22.76 14.82 21.91
CA PRO A 359 -22.23 13.60 22.53
C PRO A 359 -20.73 13.40 22.25
N PRO A 360 -19.95 12.72 23.12
CA PRO A 360 -18.48 12.66 23.03
C PRO A 360 -17.91 12.29 21.66
N ARG A 361 -18.31 11.17 21.04
CA ARG A 361 -17.79 10.82 19.69
C ARG A 361 -18.19 11.82 18.61
N LYS A 362 -19.32 12.52 18.76
CA LYS A 362 -19.73 13.60 17.85
C LYS A 362 -18.93 14.89 18.07
N ARG A 363 -18.56 15.23 19.31
CA ARG A 363 -17.59 16.29 19.65
C ARG A 363 -16.27 16.05 18.96
N LEU A 364 -15.68 14.87 19.19
CA LEU A 364 -14.41 14.47 18.57
C LEU A 364 -14.47 14.54 17.04
N ALA A 365 -15.48 13.91 16.44
CA ALA A 365 -15.66 13.90 14.99
C ALA A 365 -15.81 15.31 14.40
N ALA A 366 -16.58 16.20 15.04
CA ALA A 366 -16.74 17.58 14.61
C ALA A 366 -15.44 18.38 14.72
N TRP A 367 -14.72 18.27 15.83
CA TRP A 367 -13.43 18.94 16.08
C TRP A 367 -12.34 18.50 15.09
N MET A 368 -12.24 17.21 14.78
CA MET A 368 -11.28 16.69 13.79
C MET A 368 -11.52 17.28 12.41
N THR A 369 -12.79 17.47 12.03
CA THR A 369 -13.17 17.97 10.70
C THR A 369 -13.50 19.46 10.68
N HIS A 370 -13.17 20.20 11.75
CA HIS A 370 -13.41 21.63 11.79
C HIS A 370 -12.49 22.34 10.76
N PRO A 371 -12.98 23.31 9.96
CA PRO A 371 -12.15 23.97 8.93
C PRO A 371 -10.90 24.66 9.48
N GLU A 372 -10.92 25.10 10.74
CA GLU A 372 -9.75 25.71 11.41
C GLU A 372 -8.79 24.65 12.00
N ASN A 373 -9.22 23.39 12.15
CA ASN A 373 -8.35 22.29 12.54
C ASN A 373 -7.59 21.74 11.31
N ARG A 374 -6.56 22.49 10.89
CA ARG A 374 -5.70 22.14 9.75
C ARG A 374 -4.99 20.80 9.88
N GLN A 375 -4.82 20.27 11.10
CA GLN A 375 -4.02 19.08 11.35
C GLN A 375 -4.58 17.83 10.63
N THR A 376 -5.91 17.69 10.56
CA THR A 376 -6.54 16.60 9.81
C THR A 376 -6.31 16.75 8.30
N ALA A 377 -6.38 17.97 7.76
CA ALA A 377 -6.08 18.22 6.37
C ALA A 377 -4.61 17.92 6.04
N ARG A 378 -3.65 18.33 6.90
CA ARG A 378 -2.22 17.97 6.77
C ARG A 378 -2.01 16.45 6.74
N CYS A 379 -2.64 15.71 7.65
CA CYS A 379 -2.56 14.24 7.70
C CYS A 379 -3.02 13.60 6.39
N VAL A 380 -4.15 14.05 5.84
CA VAL A 380 -4.67 13.52 4.58
C VAL A 380 -3.77 13.91 3.41
N VAL A 381 -3.41 15.19 3.29
CA VAL A 381 -2.53 15.71 2.25
C VAL A 381 -1.19 14.99 2.21
N ASN A 382 -0.50 14.87 3.35
CA ASN A 382 0.81 14.22 3.44
C ASN A 382 0.73 12.75 3.00
N ARG A 383 -0.32 12.04 3.43
CA ARG A 383 -0.55 10.63 3.09
C ARG A 383 -0.94 10.44 1.63
N ILE A 384 -1.78 11.32 1.07
CA ILE A 384 -2.14 11.27 -0.36
C ILE A 384 -0.93 11.60 -1.23
N TRP A 385 -0.12 12.60 -0.85
CA TRP A 385 1.15 12.90 -1.50
C TRP A 385 2.09 11.68 -1.47
N ALA A 386 2.20 10.99 -0.33
CA ALA A 386 2.99 9.77 -0.20
C ALA A 386 2.45 8.62 -1.07
N LEU A 387 1.12 8.43 -1.14
CA LEU A 387 0.52 7.42 -2.03
C LEU A 387 0.77 7.71 -3.52
N MET A 388 0.80 8.99 -3.90
CA MET A 388 1.03 9.44 -5.28
C MET A 388 2.50 9.42 -5.70
N THR A 389 3.42 9.85 -4.84
CA THR A 389 4.85 9.98 -5.17
C THR A 389 5.72 8.83 -4.64
N GLY A 390 5.24 8.11 -3.61
CA GLY A 390 5.98 7.09 -2.88
C GLY A 390 6.79 7.61 -1.69
N LYS A 391 6.83 8.92 -1.45
CA LYS A 391 7.56 9.58 -0.34
C LYS A 391 6.67 10.67 0.27
N PRO A 392 6.52 10.79 1.60
CA PRO A 392 5.72 11.86 2.19
C PRO A 392 6.44 13.22 2.17
N LEU A 393 5.69 14.33 2.29
CA LEU A 393 6.27 15.68 2.45
C LEU A 393 6.93 15.82 3.83
N VAL A 394 6.29 15.27 4.86
CA VAL A 394 6.81 15.12 6.23
C VAL A 394 6.94 13.64 6.52
N ASP A 395 8.13 13.20 6.92
CA ASP A 395 8.45 11.82 7.24
C ASP A 395 8.75 11.69 8.75
N PRO A 396 8.12 10.76 9.50
CA PRO A 396 7.13 9.75 9.08
C PRO A 396 5.79 10.32 8.57
N VAL A 397 5.13 9.58 7.67
CA VAL A 397 3.85 10.00 7.02
C VAL A 397 2.73 10.37 8.00
N ASP A 398 2.72 9.74 9.18
CA ASP A 398 1.72 9.89 10.23
C ASP A 398 2.29 10.53 11.51
N ASP A 399 3.37 11.30 11.39
CA ASP A 399 3.98 12.07 12.49
C ASP A 399 4.33 13.51 12.07
N ILE A 400 3.28 14.31 11.88
CA ILE A 400 3.32 15.69 11.43
C ILE A 400 3.21 16.60 12.66
N PRO A 401 4.20 17.48 12.92
CA PRO A 401 4.15 18.38 14.08
C PRO A 401 2.96 19.35 13.97
N LEU A 402 2.41 19.77 15.12
CA LEU A 402 1.29 20.71 15.17
C LEU A 402 1.69 22.11 14.66
N HIS A 403 2.97 22.46 14.81
CA HIS A 403 3.57 23.75 14.50
C HIS A 403 4.70 23.62 13.47
N GLY A 404 4.94 24.70 12.73
CA GLY A 404 5.94 24.74 11.65
C GLY A 404 7.37 25.03 12.13
N PRO A 405 8.34 25.16 11.21
CA PRO A 405 8.15 25.31 9.76
C PRO A 405 7.75 24.01 9.06
N PHE A 406 6.83 24.13 8.10
CA PHE A 406 6.38 23.03 7.25
C PHE A 406 7.14 23.00 5.91
N PRO A 407 7.25 21.82 5.26
CA PRO A 407 7.77 21.73 3.90
C PRO A 407 6.87 22.46 2.89
N PRO A 408 7.39 22.80 1.69
CA PRO A 408 6.57 23.31 0.58
C PRO A 408 5.37 22.43 0.28
N ALA A 409 4.34 23.03 -0.31
CA ALA A 409 3.06 22.43 -0.66
C ALA A 409 2.13 22.04 0.51
N LEU A 410 2.64 21.67 1.70
CA LEU A 410 1.80 21.05 2.74
C LEU A 410 0.63 21.95 3.19
N GLU A 411 0.90 23.22 3.51
CA GLU A 411 -0.14 24.17 3.93
C GLU A 411 -1.07 24.54 2.76
N SER A 412 -0.53 24.82 1.57
CA SER A 412 -1.33 25.24 0.41
C SER A 412 -2.23 24.12 -0.13
N LEU A 413 -1.78 22.86 -0.08
CA LEU A 413 -2.61 21.69 -0.36
C LEU A 413 -3.67 21.47 0.73
N ALA A 414 -3.34 21.71 2.01
CA ALA A 414 -4.32 21.60 3.09
C ALA A 414 -5.42 22.67 2.98
N ASP A 415 -5.04 23.91 2.67
CA ASP A 415 -5.98 25.02 2.45
C ASP A 415 -6.85 24.80 1.21
N ASP A 416 -6.29 24.34 0.09
CA ASP A 416 -7.08 23.95 -1.09
C ASP A 416 -8.04 22.80 -0.78
N PHE A 417 -7.60 21.78 -0.05
CA PHE A 417 -8.41 20.61 0.30
C PHE A 417 -9.59 20.96 1.22
N ILE A 418 -9.37 21.83 2.23
CA ILE A 418 -10.44 22.34 3.10
C ILE A 418 -11.42 23.23 2.29
N ALA A 419 -10.89 24.14 1.46
CA ALA A 419 -11.70 25.08 0.69
C ALA A 419 -12.53 24.42 -0.43
N ASN A 420 -12.10 23.25 -0.91
CA ASN A 420 -12.77 22.47 -1.95
C ASN A 420 -13.39 21.18 -1.39
N ASP A 421 -14.07 21.31 -0.25
CA ASP A 421 -14.98 20.29 0.30
C ASP A 421 -14.35 18.90 0.57
N TRP A 422 -13.06 18.85 0.85
CA TRP A 422 -12.33 17.61 1.17
C TRP A 422 -12.41 16.56 0.03
N ASP A 423 -12.37 17.03 -1.23
CA ASP A 423 -12.38 16.20 -2.43
C ASP A 423 -11.01 15.55 -2.69
N LEU A 424 -10.92 14.22 -2.50
CA LEU A 424 -9.70 13.45 -2.76
C LEU A 424 -9.29 13.44 -4.24
N ARG A 425 -10.26 13.43 -5.17
CA ARG A 425 -9.97 13.40 -6.60
C ARG A 425 -9.40 14.73 -7.06
N ARG A 426 -9.86 15.85 -6.50
CA ARG A 426 -9.24 17.18 -6.68
C ARG A 426 -7.81 17.19 -6.13
N LEU A 427 -7.60 16.73 -4.90
CA LEU A 427 -6.27 16.68 -4.29
C LEU A 427 -5.27 15.90 -5.17
N ILE A 428 -5.65 14.72 -5.66
CA ILE A 428 -4.84 13.93 -6.61
C ILE A 428 -4.52 14.72 -7.88
N ARG A 429 -5.50 15.45 -8.46
CA ARG A 429 -5.31 16.27 -9.66
C ARG A 429 -4.33 17.42 -9.45
N VAL A 430 -4.43 18.13 -8.32
CA VAL A 430 -3.49 19.21 -7.97
C VAL A 430 -2.08 18.65 -7.85
N ILE A 431 -1.89 17.49 -7.19
CA ILE A 431 -0.58 16.86 -7.03
C ILE A 431 0.04 16.51 -8.40
N VAL A 432 -0.72 15.86 -9.29
CA VAL A 432 -0.24 15.49 -10.64
C VAL A 432 0.07 16.72 -11.51
N ALA A 433 -0.67 17.82 -11.32
CA ALA A 433 -0.44 19.07 -12.02
C ALA A 433 0.81 19.85 -11.54
N THR A 434 1.41 19.49 -10.40
CA THR A 434 2.67 20.12 -9.95
C THR A 434 3.85 19.75 -10.84
N ARG A 435 4.79 20.68 -11.02
CA ARG A 435 6.08 20.43 -11.66
C ARG A 435 6.84 19.29 -10.97
N VAL A 436 6.81 19.22 -9.63
CA VAL A 436 7.51 18.18 -8.84
C VAL A 436 7.09 16.78 -9.24
N PHE A 437 5.78 16.53 -9.42
CA PHE A 437 5.28 15.23 -9.87
C PHE A 437 5.74 14.87 -11.29
N GLN A 438 6.03 15.88 -12.11
CA GLN A 438 6.40 15.74 -13.52
C GLN A 438 7.93 15.78 -13.80
N LEU A 439 8.79 16.00 -12.79
CA LEU A 439 10.26 15.94 -12.97
C LEU A 439 10.73 14.51 -13.31
N ASP A 440 11.81 14.36 -14.09
CA ASP A 440 12.49 13.06 -14.21
C ASP A 440 13.16 12.69 -12.87
N SER A 441 13.32 11.40 -12.59
CA SER A 441 14.15 10.92 -11.49
C SER A 441 15.65 10.91 -11.83
N ARG A 442 15.99 11.11 -13.10
CA ARG A 442 17.36 11.22 -13.61
C ARG A 442 17.74 12.68 -13.81
N ALA A 443 19.02 12.96 -13.72
CA ALA A 443 19.59 14.28 -13.97
C ALA A 443 20.93 14.18 -14.69
N ASP A 444 21.27 15.21 -15.47
CA ASP A 444 22.60 15.37 -16.09
C ASP A 444 23.66 15.90 -15.09
N PHE A 445 23.25 16.13 -13.83
CA PHE A 445 24.12 16.50 -12.71
C PHE A 445 24.18 15.38 -11.65
N PRO A 446 25.24 15.34 -10.81
CA PRO A 446 25.31 14.39 -9.70
C PRO A 446 24.17 14.63 -8.71
N VAL A 447 23.25 13.67 -8.60
CA VAL A 447 22.16 13.69 -7.60
C VAL A 447 22.78 13.52 -6.20
N THR A 448 22.41 14.41 -5.29
CA THR A 448 22.80 14.36 -3.87
C THR A 448 21.56 14.28 -2.98
N GLU A 449 21.74 13.84 -1.74
CA GLU A 449 20.70 13.87 -0.71
C GLU A 449 20.03 15.25 -0.58
N ARG A 450 20.78 16.35 -0.79
CA ARG A 450 20.24 17.72 -0.79
C ARG A 450 19.22 17.95 -1.91
N ASN A 451 19.42 17.36 -3.09
CA ASN A 451 18.46 17.43 -4.19
C ASN A 451 17.20 16.61 -3.87
N GLU A 452 17.37 15.43 -3.28
CA GLU A 452 16.27 14.50 -2.93
C GLU A 452 15.42 15.00 -1.75
N GLN A 453 16.03 15.63 -0.75
CA GLN A 453 15.34 16.32 0.35
C GLN A 453 14.60 17.57 -0.16
N ALA A 454 15.15 18.28 -1.14
CA ALA A 454 14.56 19.49 -1.71
C ALA A 454 13.52 19.23 -2.81
N TRP A 455 13.15 17.97 -3.09
CA TRP A 455 12.23 17.61 -4.18
C TRP A 455 12.66 18.12 -5.57
N ALA A 456 13.97 18.19 -5.81
CA ALA A 456 14.54 18.69 -7.06
C ALA A 456 14.57 17.64 -8.20
N LEU A 457 14.04 16.45 -7.94
CA LEU A 457 13.78 15.35 -8.87
C LEU A 457 12.59 14.55 -8.33
N PHE A 458 11.93 13.75 -9.18
CA PHE A 458 10.92 12.82 -8.68
C PHE A 458 11.61 11.70 -7.85
N PRO A 459 11.07 11.30 -6.69
CA PRO A 459 11.74 10.31 -5.84
C PRO A 459 11.70 8.91 -6.48
N VAL A 460 12.82 8.20 -6.41
CA VAL A 460 12.91 6.79 -6.84
C VAL A 460 12.47 5.91 -5.68
N THR A 461 11.22 5.41 -5.74
CA THR A 461 10.58 4.70 -4.62
C THR A 461 10.21 3.29 -5.02
N ARG A 462 10.44 2.33 -4.12
CA ARG A 462 10.18 0.91 -4.40
C ARG A 462 8.69 0.65 -4.64
N LEU A 463 8.35 -0.25 -5.58
CA LEU A 463 6.97 -0.72 -5.73
C LEU A 463 6.56 -1.62 -4.56
N ARG A 464 5.35 -1.40 -4.06
CA ARG A 464 4.69 -2.27 -3.07
C ARG A 464 4.48 -3.68 -3.64
N PRO A 465 4.37 -4.73 -2.80
CA PRO A 465 4.20 -6.11 -3.25
C PRO A 465 3.00 -6.29 -4.20
N GLU A 466 1.88 -5.61 -3.91
CA GLU A 466 0.68 -5.61 -4.76
C GLU A 466 0.93 -4.90 -6.09
N GLN A 467 1.76 -3.85 -6.11
CA GLN A 467 2.13 -3.14 -7.35
C GLN A 467 3.06 -3.97 -8.23
N VAL A 468 4.00 -4.70 -7.64
CA VAL A 468 4.85 -5.65 -8.37
C VAL A 468 3.98 -6.74 -9.01
N ALA A 469 3.05 -7.33 -8.24
CA ALA A 469 2.11 -8.32 -8.77
C ALA A 469 1.22 -7.74 -9.88
N GLY A 470 0.62 -6.56 -9.65
CA GLY A 470 -0.21 -5.85 -10.62
C GLY A 470 0.52 -5.53 -11.92
N CYS A 471 1.80 -5.11 -11.85
CA CYS A 471 2.64 -4.88 -13.02
C CYS A 471 2.95 -6.17 -13.80
N VAL A 472 3.28 -7.27 -13.13
CA VAL A 472 3.52 -8.57 -13.79
C VAL A 472 2.24 -9.04 -14.51
N ILE A 473 1.09 -8.97 -13.83
CA ILE A 473 -0.21 -9.39 -14.39
C ILE A 473 -0.61 -8.47 -15.55
N GLN A 474 -0.46 -7.14 -15.45
CA GLN A 474 -0.81 -6.23 -16.55
C GLN A 474 0.17 -6.33 -17.73
N ALA A 475 1.47 -6.48 -17.49
CA ALA A 475 2.45 -6.69 -18.57
C ALA A 475 2.18 -7.97 -19.38
N SER A 476 1.55 -8.96 -18.75
CA SER A 476 1.10 -10.18 -19.41
C SER A 476 -0.17 -10.02 -20.27
N ARG A 477 -0.80 -8.84 -20.33
CA ARG A 477 -2.03 -8.59 -21.10
C ARG A 477 -1.92 -7.37 -21.99
N VAL A 478 -2.36 -7.52 -23.26
CA VAL A 478 -2.39 -6.41 -24.23
C VAL A 478 -3.52 -5.43 -23.90
N LYS A 479 -4.69 -5.97 -23.56
CA LYS A 479 -5.83 -5.23 -23.01
C LYS A 479 -5.61 -4.89 -21.53
N THR A 480 -6.35 -3.89 -21.07
CA THR A 480 -6.50 -3.57 -19.65
C THR A 480 -7.03 -4.77 -18.85
N VAL A 481 -6.36 -5.11 -17.75
CA VAL A 481 -6.84 -6.08 -16.77
C VAL A 481 -8.19 -5.57 -16.21
N ASP A 482 -9.16 -6.47 -16.13
CA ASP A 482 -10.55 -6.24 -15.69
C ASP A 482 -11.53 -5.61 -16.72
N ALA A 483 -11.08 -5.15 -17.90
CA ALA A 483 -11.95 -4.57 -18.93
C ALA A 483 -13.06 -5.51 -19.49
N GLU A 484 -12.89 -6.83 -19.36
CA GLU A 484 -13.84 -7.87 -19.81
C GLU A 484 -13.98 -8.99 -18.76
N GLY A 485 -13.80 -8.66 -17.48
CA GLY A 485 -13.59 -9.62 -16.39
C GLY A 485 -14.81 -10.49 -16.02
N SER A 486 -14.83 -11.75 -16.46
CA SER A 486 -15.61 -12.79 -15.77
C SER A 486 -15.09 -12.95 -14.32
N PHE A 487 -16.00 -13.11 -13.35
CA PHE A 487 -15.71 -13.31 -11.92
C PHE A 487 -14.60 -14.34 -11.64
N ILE A 488 -14.48 -15.38 -12.48
CA ILE A 488 -13.43 -16.40 -12.37
C ILE A 488 -12.02 -15.80 -12.56
N VAL A 489 -11.86 -14.86 -13.49
CA VAL A 489 -10.59 -14.20 -13.81
C VAL A 489 -10.18 -13.23 -12.70
N GLU A 490 -11.14 -12.49 -12.14
CA GLU A 490 -10.91 -11.60 -10.99
C GLU A 490 -10.52 -12.41 -9.74
N LEU A 491 -11.21 -13.53 -9.49
CA LEU A 491 -10.89 -14.44 -8.39
C LEU A 491 -9.51 -15.09 -8.54
N GLN A 492 -9.13 -15.52 -9.76
CA GLN A 492 -7.79 -16.06 -10.02
C GLN A 492 -6.70 -15.02 -9.77
N LYS A 493 -6.85 -13.81 -10.33
CA LYS A 493 -5.96 -12.66 -10.10
C LYS A 493 -5.79 -12.36 -8.60
N LEU A 494 -6.88 -12.38 -7.83
CA LEU A 494 -6.86 -12.16 -6.39
C LEU A 494 -6.09 -13.26 -5.64
N LEU A 495 -6.28 -14.53 -6.00
CA LEU A 495 -5.57 -15.66 -5.39
C LEU A 495 -4.06 -15.61 -5.68
N GLU A 496 -3.68 -15.39 -6.94
CA GLU A 496 -2.27 -15.26 -7.37
C GLU A 496 -1.57 -14.08 -6.69
N SER A 497 -2.24 -12.92 -6.64
CA SER A 497 -1.71 -11.73 -5.98
C SER A 497 -1.53 -11.96 -4.47
N ASN A 498 -2.50 -12.58 -3.80
CA ASN A 498 -2.40 -12.89 -2.37
C ASN A 498 -1.30 -13.92 -2.06
N GLU A 499 -1.13 -14.96 -2.88
CA GLU A 499 -0.02 -15.92 -2.73
C GLU A 499 1.34 -15.23 -2.94
N PHE A 500 1.44 -14.32 -3.92
CA PHE A 500 2.65 -13.54 -4.17
C PHE A 500 2.98 -12.60 -3.02
N VAL A 501 2.06 -11.72 -2.62
CA VAL A 501 2.25 -10.73 -1.53
C VAL A 501 2.68 -11.44 -0.25
N LYS A 502 2.03 -12.55 0.11
CA LYS A 502 2.37 -13.34 1.31
C LYS A 502 3.79 -13.92 1.29
N ARG A 503 4.34 -14.25 0.12
CA ARG A 503 5.73 -14.74 -0.02
C ARG A 503 6.75 -13.63 -0.23
N TYR A 504 6.34 -12.54 -0.87
CA TYR A 504 7.18 -11.37 -1.11
C TYR A 504 7.40 -10.56 0.18
N GLY A 505 6.44 -10.63 1.11
CA GLY A 505 6.46 -9.89 2.37
C GLY A 505 5.75 -8.55 2.24
N ASP A 506 5.04 -8.16 3.31
CA ASP A 506 4.28 -6.91 3.43
C ASP A 506 4.93 -6.06 4.53
N ASN A 507 5.23 -4.79 4.24
CA ASN A 507 5.83 -3.84 5.18
C ASN A 507 4.84 -3.36 6.27
N GLY A 508 3.56 -3.73 6.17
CA GLY A 508 2.59 -3.52 7.24
C GLY A 508 2.13 -2.06 7.34
N VAL A 509 2.45 -1.41 8.46
CA VAL A 509 2.03 -0.02 8.77
C VAL A 509 3.06 0.99 8.26
N ASP A 510 4.36 0.65 8.27
CA ASP A 510 5.46 1.50 7.80
C ASP A 510 5.68 1.29 6.28
N GLU A 511 4.59 1.46 5.52
CA GLU A 511 4.48 1.11 4.10
C GLU A 511 5.17 2.09 3.13
N PHE A 512 5.83 3.13 3.65
CA PHE A 512 6.64 4.09 2.91
C PHE A 512 8.15 3.96 3.19
N ASP A 513 8.56 3.05 4.07
CA ASP A 513 9.97 2.80 4.36
C ASP A 513 10.72 2.26 3.13
N LEU A 514 11.88 2.83 2.85
CA LEU A 514 12.68 2.60 1.64
C LEU A 514 13.58 1.35 1.72
N ASP A 515 13.10 0.32 2.41
CA ASP A 515 13.89 -0.85 2.77
C ASP A 515 14.39 -1.67 1.56
N ALA A 516 15.65 -2.10 1.65
CA ALA A 516 16.36 -2.74 0.54
C ALA A 516 15.67 -4.04 0.05
N VAL A 517 15.74 -4.31 -1.25
CA VAL A 517 15.17 -5.54 -1.83
C VAL A 517 15.92 -6.77 -1.30
N THR A 518 15.22 -7.66 -0.61
CA THR A 518 15.83 -8.86 -0.05
C THR A 518 16.19 -9.89 -1.13
N ILE A 519 17.17 -10.75 -0.81
CA ILE A 519 17.55 -11.87 -1.69
C ILE A 519 16.33 -12.78 -1.95
N THR A 520 15.50 -13.03 -0.93
CA THR A 520 14.27 -13.83 -1.03
C THR A 520 13.28 -13.24 -2.04
N GLN A 521 13.06 -11.92 -2.00
CA GLN A 521 12.17 -11.22 -2.95
C GLN A 521 12.69 -11.30 -4.39
N ARG A 522 14.00 -11.20 -4.61
CA ARG A 522 14.61 -11.41 -5.95
C ARG A 522 14.50 -12.87 -6.41
N LEU A 523 14.80 -13.85 -5.54
CA LEU A 523 14.64 -15.26 -5.87
C LEU A 523 13.19 -15.64 -6.20
N LEU A 524 12.22 -15.02 -5.53
CA LEU A 524 10.80 -15.18 -5.81
C LEU A 524 10.39 -14.60 -7.18
N MET A 525 10.95 -13.46 -7.61
CA MET A 525 10.71 -12.94 -8.96
C MET A 525 11.34 -13.83 -10.05
N LEU A 526 12.55 -14.34 -9.80
CA LEU A 526 13.30 -15.13 -10.78
C LEU A 526 12.72 -16.54 -11.01
N ASN A 527 12.15 -17.16 -9.95
CA ASN A 527 11.74 -18.57 -9.94
C ASN A 527 10.27 -18.78 -9.51
N GLY A 528 9.51 -17.71 -9.28
CA GLY A 528 8.15 -17.78 -8.77
C GLY A 528 7.12 -17.96 -9.87
N LYS A 529 6.08 -18.75 -9.56
CA LYS A 529 4.95 -19.05 -10.44
C LYS A 529 4.36 -17.81 -11.12
N LEU A 530 4.21 -16.70 -10.39
CA LEU A 530 3.58 -15.50 -10.95
C LEU A 530 4.28 -15.00 -12.23
N VAL A 531 5.62 -15.02 -12.28
CA VAL A 531 6.35 -14.61 -13.49
C VAL A 531 6.35 -15.74 -14.52
N ASP A 532 6.57 -16.99 -14.08
CA ASP A 532 6.64 -18.16 -14.95
C ASP A 532 5.33 -18.39 -15.76
N GLU A 533 4.18 -18.41 -15.07
CA GLU A 533 2.85 -18.65 -15.63
C GLU A 533 2.36 -17.48 -16.51
N HIS A 534 2.85 -16.25 -16.29
CA HIS A 534 2.50 -15.07 -17.07
C HIS A 534 3.41 -14.80 -18.27
N VAL A 535 4.63 -15.33 -18.30
CA VAL A 535 5.57 -15.22 -19.44
C VAL A 535 5.47 -16.42 -20.39
N SER A 536 5.28 -17.63 -19.85
CA SER A 536 5.22 -18.87 -20.62
C SER A 536 4.08 -18.89 -21.65
N GLU A 537 4.27 -19.67 -22.72
CA GLU A 537 3.22 -19.93 -23.73
C GLU A 537 1.92 -20.45 -23.08
N ASN A 538 0.81 -19.76 -23.32
CA ASN A 538 -0.50 -20.10 -22.77
C ASN A 538 -1.52 -20.36 -23.89
N PRO A 539 -2.32 -21.45 -23.85
CA PRO A 539 -3.37 -21.73 -24.84
C PRO A 539 -4.43 -20.63 -25.01
N ILE A 540 -4.59 -19.73 -24.03
CA ILE A 540 -5.53 -18.60 -24.01
C ILE A 540 -4.83 -17.29 -24.44
N LEU A 541 -3.52 -17.34 -24.71
CA LEU A 541 -2.64 -16.30 -25.26
C LEU A 541 -2.45 -15.04 -24.38
N ASN A 542 -1.35 -15.01 -23.63
CA ASN A 542 -0.82 -13.81 -22.95
C ASN A 542 -0.16 -12.82 -23.94
N ALA A 543 0.21 -11.63 -23.47
CA ALA A 543 0.86 -10.58 -24.26
C ALA A 543 2.17 -11.04 -24.89
N CYS A 544 2.99 -11.82 -24.18
CA CYS A 544 4.20 -12.43 -24.75
C CYS A 544 3.88 -13.21 -26.04
N THR A 545 2.90 -14.12 -25.98
CA THR A 545 2.50 -14.93 -27.13
C THR A 545 1.82 -14.09 -28.22
N GLN A 546 0.90 -13.18 -27.86
CA GLN A 546 0.22 -12.29 -28.81
C GLN A 546 1.20 -11.38 -29.56
N ILE A 547 2.15 -10.74 -28.87
CA ILE A 547 3.18 -9.90 -29.49
C ILE A 547 4.08 -10.74 -30.41
N THR A 548 4.47 -11.95 -29.97
CA THR A 548 5.27 -12.87 -30.79
C THR A 548 4.58 -13.21 -32.12
N MET A 549 3.27 -13.49 -32.07
CA MET A 549 2.43 -13.87 -33.22
C MET A 549 2.09 -12.69 -34.14
N PHE A 550 1.74 -11.52 -33.60
CA PHE A 550 1.14 -10.43 -34.37
C PHE A 550 2.06 -9.23 -34.64
N ALA A 551 3.25 -9.14 -34.02
CA ALA A 551 4.19 -8.05 -34.31
C ALA A 551 4.74 -8.15 -35.75
N THR A 552 4.63 -7.05 -36.50
CA THR A 552 5.01 -6.95 -37.92
C THR A 552 6.51 -7.02 -38.19
N SER A 553 7.34 -6.75 -37.18
CA SER A 553 8.80 -6.89 -37.24
C SER A 553 9.39 -7.16 -35.86
N ASN A 554 10.66 -7.55 -35.79
CA ASN A 554 11.35 -7.76 -34.52
C ASN A 554 11.48 -6.45 -33.72
N GLU A 555 11.73 -5.32 -34.39
CA GLU A 555 11.73 -3.98 -33.77
C GLU A 555 10.41 -3.67 -33.09
N LYS A 556 9.28 -3.98 -33.75
CA LYS A 556 7.94 -3.75 -33.21
C LYS A 556 7.58 -4.73 -32.10
N ALA A 557 8.14 -5.94 -32.11
CA ALA A 557 8.01 -6.90 -31.01
C ALA A 557 8.74 -6.40 -29.75
N VAL A 558 9.98 -5.90 -29.90
CA VAL A 558 10.75 -5.32 -28.78
C VAL A 558 10.09 -4.05 -28.25
N GLU A 559 9.65 -3.12 -29.11
CA GLU A 559 8.90 -1.92 -28.70
C GLU A 559 7.63 -2.28 -27.92
N ALA A 560 6.86 -3.26 -28.38
CA ALA A 560 5.64 -3.69 -27.68
C ALA A 560 5.92 -4.36 -26.32
N ALA A 561 6.97 -5.18 -26.21
CA ALA A 561 7.35 -5.81 -24.94
C ALA A 561 7.81 -4.77 -23.89
N TYR A 562 8.56 -3.76 -24.32
CA TYR A 562 8.96 -2.63 -23.47
C TYR A 562 7.76 -1.79 -23.02
N LEU A 563 6.81 -1.49 -23.92
CA LEU A 563 5.58 -0.78 -23.57
C LEU A 563 4.68 -1.59 -22.62
N ALA A 564 4.59 -2.92 -22.78
CA ALA A 564 3.86 -3.78 -21.85
C ALA A 564 4.50 -3.82 -20.45
N SER A 565 5.83 -3.96 -20.40
CA SER A 565 6.54 -4.28 -19.15
C SER A 565 6.93 -3.04 -18.35
N LEU A 566 7.40 -1.99 -19.03
CA LEU A 566 8.01 -0.81 -18.42
C LEU A 566 7.28 0.50 -18.81
N ASN A 567 6.23 0.41 -19.64
CA ASN A 567 5.47 1.54 -20.20
C ASN A 567 6.28 2.59 -20.96
N ARG A 568 7.57 2.37 -21.24
CA ARG A 568 8.42 3.23 -22.08
C ARG A 568 8.83 2.55 -23.38
N LEU A 569 9.49 3.29 -24.27
CA LEU A 569 10.19 2.73 -25.41
C LEU A 569 11.61 2.24 -25.01
N PRO A 570 12.17 1.24 -25.72
CA PRO A 570 13.56 0.85 -25.55
C PRO A 570 14.49 1.96 -26.06
N SER A 571 15.62 2.15 -25.37
CA SER A 571 16.74 2.93 -25.92
C SER A 571 17.31 2.26 -27.18
N ALA A 572 18.09 3.01 -27.97
CA ALA A 572 18.72 2.46 -29.18
C ALA A 572 19.62 1.25 -28.91
N ALA A 573 20.32 1.23 -27.76
CA ALA A 573 21.18 0.13 -27.34
C ALA A 573 20.37 -1.12 -26.96
N GLU A 574 19.33 -0.95 -26.14
CA GLU A 574 18.41 -2.04 -25.75
C GLU A 574 17.70 -2.64 -26.97
N LYS A 575 17.19 -1.78 -27.87
CA LYS A 575 16.52 -2.21 -29.09
C LYS A 575 17.45 -3.04 -29.98
N SER A 576 18.67 -2.56 -30.20
CA SER A 576 19.69 -3.28 -31.00
C SER A 576 20.05 -4.64 -30.39
N LEU A 577 20.18 -4.71 -29.06
CA LEU A 577 20.47 -5.95 -28.34
C LEU A 577 19.36 -7.01 -28.50
N PHE A 578 18.10 -6.62 -28.29
CA PHE A 578 16.98 -7.58 -28.33
C PHE A 578 16.54 -7.94 -29.75
N VAL A 579 16.59 -7.01 -30.71
CA VAL A 579 16.34 -7.34 -32.14
C VAL A 579 17.32 -8.40 -32.62
N LYS A 580 18.62 -8.22 -32.33
CA LYS A 580 19.65 -9.22 -32.65
C LYS A 580 19.37 -10.59 -32.00
N ARG A 581 18.95 -10.63 -30.73
CA ARG A 581 18.60 -11.89 -30.05
C ARG A 581 17.40 -12.60 -30.68
N LEU A 582 16.42 -11.85 -31.19
CA LEU A 582 15.24 -12.40 -31.90
C LEU A 582 15.59 -12.96 -33.29
N GLU A 583 16.72 -12.56 -33.88
CA GLU A 583 17.25 -13.10 -35.14
C GLU A 583 18.13 -14.34 -34.93
N GLU A 584 18.91 -14.38 -33.85
CA GLU A 584 19.86 -15.46 -33.55
C GLU A 584 19.20 -16.72 -32.93
N ASN A 585 17.97 -16.62 -32.41
CA ASN A 585 17.30 -17.66 -31.64
C ASN A 585 15.89 -17.98 -32.17
N SER A 586 15.23 -18.98 -31.57
CA SER A 586 13.77 -19.13 -31.74
C SER A 586 13.08 -17.85 -31.27
N LYS A 587 12.37 -17.16 -32.17
CA LYS A 587 11.65 -15.90 -31.86
C LYS A 587 10.76 -16.06 -30.62
N ARG A 588 10.13 -17.23 -30.42
CA ARG A 588 9.30 -17.51 -29.24
C ARG A 588 10.12 -17.49 -27.95
N GLN A 589 11.18 -18.30 -27.89
CA GLN A 589 12.03 -18.41 -26.71
C GLN A 589 12.72 -17.09 -26.39
N ALA A 590 13.20 -16.37 -27.40
CA ALA A 590 13.83 -15.06 -27.19
C ALA A 590 12.82 -13.97 -26.75
N MET A 591 11.53 -14.08 -27.09
CA MET A 591 10.47 -13.24 -26.53
C MET A 591 10.14 -13.61 -25.07
N GLU A 592 10.04 -14.90 -24.76
CA GLU A 592 9.88 -15.42 -23.39
C GLU A 592 11.04 -14.93 -22.49
N ASP A 593 12.29 -15.15 -22.91
CA ASP A 593 13.51 -14.68 -22.23
C ASP A 593 13.52 -13.14 -22.06
N MET A 594 13.11 -12.38 -23.08
CA MET A 594 13.05 -10.92 -22.99
C MET A 594 12.00 -10.46 -21.98
N PHE A 595 10.79 -11.01 -22.00
CA PHE A 595 9.77 -10.69 -21.01
C PHE A 595 10.23 -11.05 -19.60
N TRP A 596 10.84 -12.22 -19.39
CA TRP A 596 11.41 -12.60 -18.10
C TRP A 596 12.51 -11.62 -17.63
N VAL A 597 13.39 -11.16 -18.53
CA VAL A 597 14.43 -10.15 -18.21
C VAL A 597 13.81 -8.80 -17.84
N LEU A 598 12.81 -8.33 -18.59
CA LEU A 598 12.14 -7.06 -18.32
C LEU A 598 11.40 -7.09 -16.98
N LEU A 599 10.69 -8.19 -16.68
CA LEU A 599 9.96 -8.36 -15.43
C LEU A 599 10.87 -8.55 -14.20
N ASN A 600 12.08 -9.10 -14.40
CA ASN A 600 13.09 -9.22 -13.34
C ASN A 600 14.03 -8.01 -13.24
N SER A 601 13.90 -7.03 -14.13
CA SER A 601 14.72 -5.82 -14.11
C SER A 601 14.58 -5.06 -12.79
N SER A 602 15.59 -4.26 -12.44
CA SER A 602 15.40 -3.29 -11.35
C SER A 602 14.35 -2.26 -11.71
N GLU A 603 14.27 -1.81 -12.96
CA GLU A 603 13.34 -0.76 -13.40
C GLU A 603 11.86 -1.10 -13.14
N LEU A 604 11.43 -2.35 -13.34
CA LEU A 604 10.06 -2.77 -13.02
C LEU A 604 9.74 -2.52 -11.53
N GLY A 605 10.66 -2.89 -10.65
CA GLY A 605 10.46 -2.89 -9.20
C GLY A 605 10.44 -1.52 -8.52
N TRP A 606 10.58 -0.42 -9.27
CA TRP A 606 10.60 0.94 -8.74
C TRP A 606 9.67 1.88 -9.52
N ASN A 607 9.05 2.81 -8.79
CA ASN A 607 8.49 4.05 -9.32
C ASN A 607 9.63 5.07 -9.46
N HIS A 608 9.65 5.80 -10.57
CA HIS A 608 10.70 6.71 -11.00
C HIS A 608 10.16 7.60 -12.13
#